data_AF-A0A5C6LZL6-F1
#
_entry.id   AF-A0A5C6LZL6-F1
#
_cell.length_a   1.000
_cell.length_b   1.000
_cell.length_c   1.000
_cell.angle_alpha   90.00
_cell.angle_beta   90.00
_cell.angle_gamma   90.00
#
_symmetry.space_group_name_H-M   'P 1'
#
loop_
_entity.id
_entity.type
_entity.pdbx_description
1 polymer ?
#
loop_
_entity_poly.entity_id
_entity_poly.type
_entity_poly.pdbx_seq_one_letter_code
_entity_poly.pdbx_strand_id
1 'polypeptide(L)'
;MKPVLFILGLAVFSFSCNQTRTREENNDETKLDVITEKCYVVREVKPVTGTPETDSILVRKQQLVSYLERHGFVRHVADKEVLQFRRNNRQQVTIDMPEPTTPAAANVIIIFDPMKNPLFLNLKRDTTQVEHYINM
;
A
#
# COMPACT_ATOMS: atom_id res chain seq x y z
N MET A 1 -35.74 -32.77 -54.96
CA MET A 1 -36.22 -32.31 -53.64
C MET A 1 -35.13 -32.62 -52.62
N LYS A 2 -34.62 -31.61 -51.91
CA LYS A 2 -33.62 -31.72 -50.83
C LYS A 2 -34.34 -31.90 -49.49
N PRO A 3 -33.79 -32.66 -48.54
CA PRO A 3 -33.89 -32.30 -47.14
C PRO A 3 -32.55 -31.74 -46.68
N VAL A 4 -32.60 -30.47 -46.27
CA VAL A 4 -31.56 -29.75 -45.55
C VAL A 4 -31.48 -30.35 -44.14
N LEU A 5 -30.31 -30.85 -43.74
CA LEU A 5 -30.07 -31.24 -42.35
C LEU A 5 -29.47 -30.06 -41.59
N PHE A 6 -30.27 -29.53 -40.67
CA PHE A 6 -30.00 -28.44 -39.76
C PHE A 6 -29.11 -28.90 -38.59
N ILE A 7 -28.06 -28.12 -38.30
CA ILE A 7 -27.54 -27.67 -37.00
C ILE A 7 -27.43 -28.69 -35.83
N LEU A 8 -26.19 -28.93 -35.40
CA LEU A 8 -25.79 -29.21 -34.01
C LEU A 8 -24.50 -28.37 -33.79
N GLY A 9 -24.45 -27.28 -33.01
CA GLY A 9 -24.65 -27.22 -31.55
C GLY A 9 -23.51 -27.99 -30.88
N LEU A 10 -22.55 -27.46 -30.12
CA LEU A 10 -22.48 -26.28 -29.25
C LEU A 10 -20.99 -25.91 -29.13
N ALA A 11 -20.69 -24.62 -29.14
CA ALA A 11 -19.41 -24.12 -28.62
C ALA A 11 -19.46 -24.08 -27.08
N VAL A 12 -18.29 -23.80 -26.49
CA VAL A 12 -18.04 -23.42 -25.08
C VAL A 12 -18.07 -24.61 -24.09
N PHE A 13 -17.07 -24.88 -23.24
CA PHE A 13 -16.19 -23.99 -22.50
C PHE A 13 -14.83 -24.66 -22.19
N SER A 14 -13.74 -23.99 -22.54
CA SER A 14 -12.45 -24.21 -21.89
C SER A 14 -12.49 -23.57 -20.49
N PHE A 15 -13.12 -24.24 -19.53
CA PHE A 15 -12.85 -23.96 -18.12
C PHE A 15 -11.50 -24.58 -17.77
N SER A 16 -10.43 -23.87 -18.13
CA SER A 16 -9.19 -23.95 -17.37
C SER A 16 -9.46 -23.32 -16.01
N CYS A 17 -10.01 -24.12 -15.10
CA CYS A 17 -9.93 -23.84 -13.67
C CYS A 17 -8.46 -23.99 -13.28
N ASN A 18 -7.66 -22.96 -13.54
CA ASN A 18 -6.39 -22.79 -12.85
C ASN A 18 -6.70 -22.36 -11.41
N GLN A 19 -7.34 -23.25 -10.65
CA GLN A 19 -7.34 -23.17 -9.20
C GLN A 19 -5.95 -23.60 -8.76
N THR A 20 -4.99 -22.68 -8.88
CA THR A 20 -3.80 -22.70 -8.05
C THR A 20 -4.30 -22.45 -6.63
N ARG A 21 -4.78 -23.52 -6.01
CA ARG A 21 -5.17 -23.60 -4.61
C ARG A 21 -3.86 -23.69 -3.83
N THR A 22 -3.17 -22.56 -3.79
CA THR A 22 -2.07 -22.24 -2.89
C THR A 22 -2.34 -20.82 -2.37
N ARG A 23 -3.58 -20.57 -1.94
CA ARG A 23 -4.08 -19.27 -1.46
C ARG A 23 -4.83 -19.42 -0.13
N GLU A 24 -4.51 -20.44 0.68
CA GLU A 24 -5.21 -20.65 1.95
C GLU A 24 -4.28 -20.64 3.19
N GLU A 25 -2.94 -20.63 3.04
CA GLU A 25 -2.06 -20.69 4.23
C GLU A 25 -1.63 -19.32 4.80
N ASN A 26 -1.88 -18.18 4.14
CA ASN A 26 -1.42 -16.86 4.62
C ASN A 26 -2.46 -15.72 4.48
N ASN A 27 -3.75 -16.05 4.38
CA ASN A 27 -4.84 -15.05 4.26
C ASN A 27 -5.68 -14.95 5.53
N ASP A 28 -5.03 -14.96 6.70
CA ASP A 28 -5.71 -14.51 7.90
C ASP A 28 -5.81 -12.97 7.82
N GLU A 29 -6.82 -12.47 7.10
CA GLU A 29 -7.06 -11.04 6.91
C GLU A 29 -7.21 -10.29 8.24
N THR A 30 -7.47 -11.01 9.35
CA THR A 30 -7.51 -10.42 10.70
C THR A 30 -6.16 -9.93 11.22
N LYS A 31 -5.06 -10.39 10.60
CA LYS A 31 -3.68 -9.99 10.90
C LYS A 31 -3.17 -8.85 10.01
N LEU A 32 -3.92 -8.47 8.98
CA LEU A 32 -3.51 -7.51 7.97
C LEU A 32 -4.21 -6.18 8.16
N ASP A 33 -3.43 -5.11 8.07
CA ASP A 33 -3.95 -3.75 7.88
C ASP A 33 -4.19 -3.53 6.38
N VAL A 34 -5.44 -3.66 5.95
CA VAL A 34 -5.80 -3.60 4.52
C VAL A 34 -6.05 -2.17 4.10
N ILE A 35 -5.22 -1.68 3.18
CA ILE A 35 -5.27 -0.32 2.64
C ILE A 35 -5.68 -0.37 1.18
N THR A 36 -6.69 0.42 0.82
CA THR A 36 -7.26 0.45 -0.54
C THR A 36 -7.30 1.84 -1.15
N GLU A 37 -7.02 2.85 -0.33
CA GLU A 37 -7.21 4.25 -0.63
C GLU A 37 -5.89 4.99 -0.80
N LYS A 38 -5.99 6.24 -1.26
CA LYS A 38 -4.86 7.16 -1.38
C LYS A 38 -4.55 7.76 0.00
N CYS A 39 -3.50 7.26 0.65
CA CYS A 39 -3.16 7.65 2.01
C CYS A 39 -1.65 7.70 2.26
N TYR A 40 -1.29 8.23 3.42
CA TYR A 40 0.04 8.09 3.98
C TYR A 40 -0.06 7.35 5.31
N VAL A 41 0.74 6.30 5.46
CA VAL A 41 0.80 5.51 6.69
C VAL A 41 1.87 6.06 7.62
N VAL A 42 1.47 6.22 8.88
CA VAL A 42 2.37 6.50 9.99
C VAL A 42 2.19 5.44 11.08
N ARG A 43 3.23 5.24 11.88
CA ARG A 43 3.12 4.49 13.14
C ARG A 43 2.61 5.39 14.24
N GLU A 44 1.82 4.81 15.14
CA GLU A 44 1.59 5.40 16.45
C GLU A 44 2.84 5.17 17.30
N VAL A 45 3.68 6.19 17.42
CA VAL A 45 4.86 6.14 18.27
C VAL A 45 4.78 7.29 19.24
N LYS A 46 4.99 7.00 20.52
CA LYS A 46 5.17 8.05 21.52
C LYS A 46 6.40 8.86 21.11
N PRO A 47 6.27 10.20 20.97
CA PRO A 47 7.41 11.01 20.58
C PRO A 47 8.47 10.93 21.68
N VAL A 48 9.65 10.39 21.33
CA VAL A 48 10.84 10.46 22.19
C VAL A 48 11.52 11.80 21.91
N THR A 49 11.04 12.85 22.56
CA THR A 49 11.57 14.21 22.41
C THR A 49 12.85 14.39 23.23
N GLY A 50 13.72 15.32 22.85
CA GLY A 50 14.87 15.73 23.67
C GLY A 50 16.25 15.45 23.08
N THR A 51 16.31 15.04 21.80
CA THR A 51 17.56 15.02 21.02
C THR A 51 17.40 15.86 19.75
N PRO A 52 18.41 16.66 19.35
CA PRO A 52 18.33 17.48 18.14
C PRO A 52 18.01 16.68 16.86
N GLU A 53 18.46 15.43 16.79
CA GLU A 53 18.15 14.53 15.67
C GLU A 53 16.64 14.23 15.60
N THR A 54 16.02 13.90 16.73
CA THR A 54 14.59 13.57 16.75
C THR A 54 13.73 14.79 16.47
N ASP A 55 14.12 15.96 16.96
CA ASP A 55 13.40 17.21 16.69
C ASP A 55 13.42 17.56 15.19
N SER A 56 14.56 17.39 14.53
CA SER A 56 14.69 17.58 13.07
C SER A 56 13.80 16.62 12.27
N ILE A 57 13.77 15.34 12.69
CA ILE A 57 12.90 14.33 12.07
C ILE A 57 11.43 14.71 12.22
N LEU A 58 11.01 15.18 13.39
CA LEU A 58 9.62 15.57 13.66
C LEU A 58 9.19 16.79 12.82
N VAL A 59 10.06 17.80 12.68
CA VAL A 59 9.78 18.96 11.81
C VAL A 59 9.60 18.52 10.36
N ARG A 60 10.49 17.68 9.83
CA ARG A 60 10.37 17.15 8.46
C ARG A 60 9.13 16.31 8.28
N LYS A 61 8.79 15.47 9.27
CA LYS A 61 7.55 14.68 9.27
C LYS A 61 6.33 15.59 9.12
N GLN A 62 6.27 16.66 9.91
CA GLN A 62 5.15 17.59 9.88
C GLN A 62 5.04 18.31 8.53
N GLN A 63 6.17 18.77 7.98
CA GLN A 63 6.19 19.42 6.66
C GLN A 63 5.68 18.49 5.56
N LEU A 64 6.16 17.25 5.55
CA LEU A 64 5.76 16.26 4.57
C LEU A 64 4.30 15.85 4.71
N VAL A 65 3.82 15.60 5.94
CA VAL A 65 2.40 15.31 6.20
C VAL A 65 1.53 16.44 5.69
N SER A 66 1.87 17.69 6.03
CA SER A 66 1.12 18.86 5.58
C SER A 66 1.10 18.99 4.05
N TYR A 67 2.19 18.60 3.38
CA TYR A 67 2.27 18.57 1.93
C TYR A 67 1.35 17.49 1.34
N LEU A 68 1.42 16.27 1.86
CA LEU A 68 0.59 15.14 1.41
C LEU A 68 -0.91 15.43 1.59
N GLU A 69 -1.30 16.03 2.71
CA GLU A 69 -2.70 16.40 2.97
C GLU A 69 -3.22 17.44 1.96
N ARG A 70 -2.39 18.44 1.58
CA ARG A 70 -2.74 19.39 0.51
C ARG A 70 -2.92 18.71 -0.86
N HIS A 71 -2.31 17.55 -1.07
CA HIS A 71 -2.44 16.74 -2.28
C HIS A 71 -3.47 15.61 -2.15
N GLY A 72 -4.33 15.67 -1.14
CA GLY A 72 -5.48 14.78 -0.99
C GLY A 72 -5.13 13.38 -0.47
N PHE A 73 -3.94 13.19 0.10
CA PHE A 73 -3.64 11.97 0.84
C PHE A 73 -4.24 12.06 2.25
N VAL A 74 -4.97 11.01 2.66
CA VAL A 74 -5.51 10.92 4.02
C VAL A 74 -4.51 10.27 4.96
N ARG A 75 -4.58 10.61 6.25
CA ARG A 75 -3.78 9.97 7.28
C ARG A 75 -4.29 8.56 7.55
N HIS A 76 -3.38 7.59 7.55
CA HIS A 76 -3.63 6.24 8.05
C HIS A 76 -2.64 5.93 9.17
N VAL A 77 -3.14 5.42 10.29
CA VAL A 77 -2.30 4.96 11.41
C VAL A 77 -2.26 3.45 11.35
N ALA A 78 -1.06 2.89 11.18
CA ALA A 78 -0.89 1.45 11.10
C ALA A 78 -1.41 0.78 12.38
N ASP A 79 -2.38 -0.12 12.23
CA ASP A 79 -3.00 -0.85 13.34
C ASP A 79 -2.41 -2.26 13.53
N LYS A 80 -1.74 -2.79 12.50
CA LYS A 80 -1.03 -4.08 12.48
C LYS A 80 0.42 -3.92 12.05
N GLU A 81 1.19 -4.98 12.28
CA GLU A 81 2.59 -5.10 11.83
C GLU A 81 2.71 -5.49 10.36
N VAL A 82 1.60 -5.84 9.69
CA VAL A 82 1.62 -6.22 8.27
C VAL A 82 0.58 -5.38 7.54
N LEU A 83 1.04 -4.55 6.61
CA LEU A 83 0.16 -3.78 5.73
C LEU A 83 -0.10 -4.60 4.46
N GLN A 84 -1.33 -4.60 3.98
CA GLN A 84 -1.67 -5.08 2.65
C GLN A 84 -2.26 -3.94 1.85
N PHE A 85 -1.49 -3.44 0.88
CA PHE A 85 -1.97 -2.44 -0.05
C PHE A 85 -2.56 -3.07 -1.30
N ARG A 86 -3.81 -2.73 -1.61
CA ARG A 86 -4.54 -3.21 -2.80
C ARG A 86 -4.64 -2.09 -3.83
N ARG A 87 -4.06 -2.32 -5.01
CA ARG A 87 -4.09 -1.37 -6.14
C ARG A 87 -5.36 -1.53 -6.97
N ASN A 88 -5.70 -0.52 -7.77
CA ASN A 88 -6.85 -0.55 -8.67
C ASN A 88 -6.77 -1.66 -9.74
N ASN A 89 -5.56 -2.08 -10.11
CA ASN A 89 -5.32 -3.20 -11.02
C ASN A 89 -5.40 -4.57 -10.32
N ARG A 90 -5.88 -4.63 -9.08
CA ARG A 90 -6.01 -5.83 -8.23
C ARG A 90 -4.67 -6.46 -7.79
N GLN A 91 -3.54 -5.81 -8.05
CA GLN A 91 -2.28 -6.22 -7.45
C GLN A 91 -2.28 -5.92 -5.96
N GLN A 92 -1.65 -6.81 -5.20
CA GLN A 92 -1.53 -6.71 -3.75
C GLN A 92 -0.05 -6.60 -3.41
N VAL A 93 0.29 -5.66 -2.53
CA VAL A 93 1.63 -5.50 -1.99
C VAL A 93 1.54 -5.67 -0.48
N THR A 94 2.21 -6.70 0.04
CA THR A 94 2.33 -6.95 1.48
C THR A 94 3.62 -6.32 1.98
N ILE A 95 3.53 -5.60 3.10
CA ILE A 95 4.64 -4.85 3.69
C ILE A 95 4.71 -5.19 5.16
N ASP A 96 5.82 -5.79 5.58
CA ASP A 96 6.12 -5.99 6.99
C ASP A 96 6.63 -4.69 7.60
N MET A 97 6.02 -4.34 8.73
CA MET A 97 6.29 -3.17 9.54
C MET A 97 6.93 -3.62 10.86
N PRO A 98 8.21 -4.06 10.85
CA PRO A 98 8.90 -4.53 12.06
C PRO A 98 8.97 -3.42 13.12
N GLU A 99 9.10 -3.81 14.39
CA GLU A 99 9.24 -2.87 15.49
C GLU A 99 10.43 -1.91 15.23
N PRO A 100 10.23 -0.58 15.34
CA PRO A 100 11.28 0.37 15.02
C PRO A 100 12.39 0.38 16.08
N THR A 101 13.63 0.13 15.65
CA THR A 101 14.81 0.15 16.53
C THR A 101 15.51 1.52 16.59
N THR A 102 15.08 2.49 15.79
CA THR A 102 15.67 3.84 15.73
C THR A 102 14.59 4.92 15.63
N PRO A 103 14.86 6.18 16.06
CA PRO A 103 13.93 7.30 15.89
C PRO A 103 13.51 7.53 14.44
N ALA A 104 14.40 7.27 13.48
CA ALA A 104 14.09 7.39 12.06
C ALA A 104 13.15 6.27 11.58
N ALA A 105 13.37 5.02 12.01
CA ALA A 105 12.48 3.90 11.70
C ALA A 105 11.07 4.12 12.30
N ALA A 106 11.00 4.70 13.51
CA ALA A 106 9.76 5.08 14.18
C ALA A 106 8.97 6.16 13.42
N ASN A 107 9.64 6.98 12.61
CA ASN A 107 9.04 8.09 11.88
C ASN A 107 9.03 7.89 10.36
N VAL A 108 9.16 6.65 9.89
CA VAL A 108 8.95 6.32 8.47
C VAL A 108 7.53 6.71 8.06
N ILE A 109 7.40 7.24 6.84
CA ILE A 109 6.13 7.45 6.17
C ILE A 109 6.09 6.54 4.94
N ILE A 110 4.99 5.80 4.77
CA ILE A 110 4.74 5.02 3.56
C ILE A 110 3.58 5.67 2.82
N ILE A 111 3.77 5.97 1.53
CA ILE A 111 2.75 6.60 0.70
C ILE A 111 2.10 5.56 -0.19
N PHE A 112 0.77 5.58 -0.20
CA PHE A 112 -0.07 4.75 -1.04
C PHE A 112 -0.94 5.61 -1.96
N ASP A 113 -0.94 5.25 -3.25
CA ASP A 113 -1.88 5.76 -4.24
C ASP A 113 -2.35 4.55 -5.07
N PRO A 114 -3.66 4.23 -5.12
CA PRO A 114 -4.18 3.02 -5.79
C PRO A 114 -3.79 2.89 -7.27
N MET A 115 -3.37 3.99 -7.90
CA MET A 115 -2.89 4.02 -9.28
C MET A 115 -1.38 3.73 -9.40
N LYS A 116 -0.60 3.89 -8.33
CA LYS A 116 0.88 3.87 -8.35
C LYS A 116 1.42 2.73 -7.49
N ASN A 117 2.74 2.52 -7.57
CA ASN A 117 3.43 1.65 -6.61
C ASN A 117 3.55 2.38 -5.25
N PRO A 118 3.67 1.66 -4.12
CA PRO A 118 3.99 2.28 -2.85
C PRO A 118 5.32 3.03 -2.88
N LEU A 119 5.41 4.15 -2.15
CA LEU A 119 6.66 4.89 -1.95
C LEU A 119 7.03 4.90 -0.47
N PHE A 120 8.27 4.50 -0.16
CA PHE A 120 8.80 4.44 1.20
C PHE A 120 9.71 5.64 1.46
N LEU A 121 9.43 6.39 2.52
CA LEU A 121 10.18 7.58 2.84
C LEU A 121 10.88 7.46 4.18
N ASN A 122 12.19 7.62 4.13
CA ASN A 122 13.03 7.86 5.30
C ASN A 122 13.31 9.35 5.40
N LEU A 123 12.82 9.99 6.47
CA LEU A 123 12.89 11.44 6.71
C LEU A 123 14.32 11.99 6.87
N LYS A 124 15.35 11.13 6.87
CA LYS A 124 16.75 11.56 6.75
C LYS A 124 17.08 12.11 5.35
N ARG A 125 16.36 11.70 4.30
CA ARG A 125 16.58 12.08 2.90
C ARG A 125 15.68 13.26 2.48
N ASP A 126 16.00 13.90 1.36
CA ASP A 126 15.19 14.99 0.81
C ASP A 126 13.82 14.51 0.30
N THR A 127 12.89 15.46 0.13
CA THR A 127 11.50 15.20 -0.23
C THR A 127 11.23 15.24 -1.74
N THR A 128 12.25 15.37 -2.59
CA THR A 128 12.07 15.49 -4.05
C THR A 128 11.38 14.26 -4.65
N GLN A 129 11.58 13.09 -4.04
CA GLN A 129 10.92 11.84 -4.44
C GLN A 129 9.40 11.91 -4.30
N VAL A 130 8.90 12.71 -3.34
CA VAL A 130 7.46 12.90 -3.11
C VAL A 130 6.87 13.77 -4.21
N GLU A 131 7.56 14.84 -4.59
CA GLU A 131 7.13 15.70 -5.70
C GLU A 131 7.08 14.91 -7.01
N HIS A 132 8.13 14.13 -7.29
CA HIS A 132 8.15 13.25 -8.46
C HIS A 132 6.99 12.24 -8.41
N TYR A 133 6.79 11.60 -7.26
CA TYR A 133 5.73 10.63 -7.06
C TYR A 133 4.33 11.20 -7.30
N ILE A 134 4.06 12.42 -6.84
CA ILE A 134 2.76 13.07 -7.01
C ILE A 134 2.52 13.41 -8.48
N ASN A 135 3.55 13.86 -9.19
CA ASN A 135 3.44 14.38 -10.55
C ASN A 135 3.54 13.34 -11.67
N MET A 136 4.00 12.11 -11.38
CA MET A 136 3.92 10.97 -12.31
C MET A 136 2.48 10.47 -12.51
#